data_AF-F2U8P9-F1
#
_entry.id   AF-F2U8P9-F1
#
_cell.length_a   1.000
_cell.length_b   1.000
_cell.length_c   1.000
_cell.angle_alpha   90.00
_cell.angle_beta   90.00
_cell.angle_gamma   90.00
#
_symmetry.space_group_name_H-M   'P 1'
#
loop_
_entity.id
_entity.type
_entity.pdbx_description
1 polymer ?
#
loop_
_entity_poly.entity_id
_entity_poly.type
_entity_poly.pdbx_seq_one_letter_code
_entity_poly.pdbx_strand_id
1 'polypeptide(L)'
;MHRTLLVASKATTIRVYCQQCSGMLLKYRKQGKGQLVKTFLHKIVKDNTKERCVCPDCGSVFARPAIIKNREANKIIAGRVFWR
;
A
#
# COMPACT_ATOMS: atom_id res chain seq x y z
N MET A 1 5.35 -34.53 8.18
CA MET A 1 6.57 -33.69 8.09
C MET A 1 6.43 -32.73 6.91
N HIS A 2 5.56 -31.71 7.00
CA HIS A 2 5.40 -30.75 5.90
C HIS A 2 6.44 -29.64 6.07
N ARG A 3 7.56 -29.84 5.39
CA ARG A 3 8.63 -28.87 5.21
C ARG A 3 8.05 -27.67 4.46
N THR A 4 7.58 -26.66 5.19
CA THR A 4 7.22 -25.36 4.62
C THR A 4 8.49 -24.79 4.02
N LEU A 5 8.66 -24.98 2.71
CA LEU A 5 9.68 -24.27 1.95
C LEU A 5 9.45 -22.78 2.23
N LEU A 6 10.38 -22.17 2.94
CA LEU A 6 10.48 -20.71 3.08
C LEU A 6 10.79 -20.17 1.68
N VAL A 7 9.77 -20.11 0.82
CA VAL A 7 9.82 -19.34 -0.42
C VAL A 7 9.82 -17.89 0.03
N ALA A 8 11.01 -17.36 0.30
CA ALA A 8 11.21 -15.97 0.66
C ALA A 8 10.75 -15.11 -0.53
N SER A 9 9.47 -14.70 -0.52
CA SER A 9 8.95 -13.79 -1.52
C SER A 9 9.75 -12.49 -1.42
N LYS A 10 10.53 -12.15 -2.45
CA LYS A 10 11.36 -10.95 -2.49
C LYS A 10 10.52 -9.74 -2.06
N ALA A 11 10.90 -9.15 -0.92
CA ALA A 11 10.28 -7.94 -0.43
C ALA A 11 11.01 -6.74 -1.05
N THR A 12 10.27 -5.86 -1.72
CA THR A 12 10.81 -4.63 -2.29
C THR A 12 10.12 -3.43 -1.67
N THR A 13 10.87 -2.35 -1.52
CA THR A 13 10.29 -1.08 -1.09
C THR A 13 9.94 -0.28 -2.34
N ILE A 14 8.65 0.00 -2.50
CA ILE A 14 8.09 0.75 -3.62
C ILE A 14 7.63 2.12 -3.16
N ARG A 15 7.50 3.05 -4.10
CA ARG A 15 6.80 4.32 -3.90
C ARG A 15 5.43 4.21 -4.53
N VAL A 16 4.40 4.61 -3.77
CA VAL A 16 3.00 4.61 -4.19
C VAL A 16 2.60 6.05 -4.46
N TYR A 17 1.97 6.30 -5.60
CA TYR A 17 1.62 7.62 -6.09
C TYR A 17 0.12 7.71 -6.37
N CYS A 18 -0.43 8.92 -6.22
CA CYS A 18 -1.80 9.22 -6.59
C CYS A 18 -1.95 9.14 -8.10
N GLN A 19 -2.95 8.40 -8.60
CA GLN A 19 -3.21 8.33 -10.04
C GLN A 19 -3.67 9.68 -10.62
N GLN A 20 -4.35 10.50 -9.82
CA GLN A 20 -4.94 11.75 -10.27
C GLN A 20 -3.91 12.88 -10.44
N CYS A 21 -3.00 13.06 -9.47
CA CYS A 21 -2.06 14.18 -9.48
C CYS A 21 -0.58 13.76 -9.49
N SER A 22 -0.27 12.46 -9.50
CA SER A 22 1.08 11.91 -9.36
C SER A 22 1.81 12.25 -8.05
N GLY A 23 1.11 12.83 -7.08
CA GLY A 23 1.62 13.08 -5.73
C GLY A 23 2.09 11.82 -5.02
N MET A 24 3.22 11.86 -4.34
CA MET A 24 3.77 10.70 -3.62
C MET A 24 2.99 10.45 -2.33
N LEU A 25 2.26 9.33 -2.27
CA LEU A 25 1.39 8.98 -1.14
C LEU A 25 2.15 8.23 -0.04
N LEU A 26 2.79 7.12 -0.40
CA LEU A 26 3.40 6.19 0.56
C LEU A 26 4.74 5.65 0.05
N LYS A 27 5.67 5.36 0.98
CA LYS A 27 6.77 4.41 0.75
C LYS A 27 6.38 3.10 1.43
N TYR A 28 6.30 1.99 0.69
CA TYR A 28 5.68 0.76 1.19
C TYR A 28 6.54 -0.48 0.92
N ARG A 29 6.68 -1.34 1.94
CA ARG A 29 7.37 -2.64 1.80
C ARG A 29 6.41 -3.67 1.20
N LYS A 30 6.43 -3.80 -0.13
CA LYS A 30 5.63 -4.76 -0.89
C LYS A 30 6.27 -6.14 -0.85
N GLN A 31 5.44 -7.15 -0.64
CA GLN A 31 5.81 -8.55 -0.79
C GLN A 31 5.10 -9.12 -2.03
N GLY A 32 5.84 -9.86 -2.85
CA GLY A 32 5.31 -10.49 -4.06
C GLY A 32 5.16 -9.56 -5.26
N LYS A 33 4.90 -10.14 -6.44
CA LYS A 33 4.88 -9.45 -7.73
C LYS A 33 3.49 -8.91 -8.14
N GLY A 34 2.41 -9.37 -7.52
CA GLY A 34 1.03 -9.03 -7.89
C GLY A 34 0.62 -7.57 -7.66
N GLN A 35 -0.63 -7.23 -8.00
CA GLN A 35 -1.17 -5.88 -7.86
C GLN A 35 -1.19 -5.39 -6.40
N LEU A 36 -1.12 -4.07 -6.22
CA LEU A 36 -1.19 -3.45 -4.89
C LEU A 36 -2.65 -3.19 -4.50
N VAL A 37 -3.30 -4.21 -3.93
CA VAL A 37 -4.71 -4.14 -3.52
C VAL A 37 -4.89 -3.56 -2.10
N LYS A 38 -3.87 -3.68 -1.26
CA LYS A 38 -3.89 -3.24 0.15
C LYS A 38 -2.50 -2.85 0.63
N THR A 39 -2.44 -1.91 1.56
CA THR A 39 -1.24 -1.55 2.30
C THR A 39 -1.48 -1.74 3.78
N PHE A 40 -0.79 -2.70 4.40
CA PHE A 40 -0.87 -2.89 5.85
C PHE A 40 -0.09 -1.77 6.54
N LEU A 41 -0.65 -1.19 7.62
CA LEU A 41 -0.07 -0.02 8.27
C LEU A 41 1.35 -0.28 8.77
N HIS A 42 1.59 -1.44 9.40
CA HIS A 42 2.92 -1.86 9.87
C HIS A 42 3.98 -2.09 8.76
N LYS A 43 3.60 -2.04 7.47
CA LYS A 43 4.52 -2.16 6.31
C LYS A 43 4.74 -0.84 5.59
N ILE A 44 4.09 0.24 6.03
CA ILE A 44 4.33 1.59 5.53
C ILE A 44 5.66 2.06 6.13
N VAL A 45 6.61 2.35 5.25
CA VAL A 45 7.94 2.88 5.62
C VAL A 45 7.86 4.40 5.82
N LYS A 46 7.03 5.07 5.02
CA LYS A 46 6.74 6.50 5.14
C LYS A 46 5.32 6.77 4.66
N ASP A 47 4.58 7.55 5.43
CA ASP A 47 3.28 8.08 5.07
C ASP A 47 3.42 9.59 4.81
N ASN A 48 3.01 10.05 3.63
CA ASN A 48 3.00 11.48 3.30
C ASN A 48 1.60 12.09 3.39
N THR A 49 0.58 11.32 3.77
CA THR A 49 -0.80 11.81 3.87
C THR A 49 -0.97 12.70 5.09
N LYS A 50 -1.82 13.73 4.96
CA LYS A 50 -2.26 14.57 6.10
C LYS A 50 -3.48 13.97 6.81
N GLU A 51 -4.31 13.30 6.02
CA GLU A 51 -5.49 12.56 6.47
C GLU A 51 -5.44 11.15 5.87
N ARG A 52 -5.79 10.14 6.69
CA ARG A 52 -5.66 8.73 6.33
C ARG A 52 -6.46 8.43 5.05
N CYS A 53 -5.79 7.84 4.06
CA CYS A 53 -6.35 7.47 2.75
C CYS A 53 -6.74 8.64 1.83
N VAL A 54 -6.37 9.88 2.17
CA VAL A 54 -6.61 11.08 1.36
C VAL A 54 -5.30 11.59 0.78
N CYS A 55 -5.28 11.90 -0.52
CA CYS A 55 -4.11 12.50 -1.15
C CYS A 55 -3.88 13.92 -0.59
N PRO A 56 -2.69 14.24 -0.07
CA PRO A 56 -2.40 15.55 0.51
C PRO A 56 -2.36 16.68 -0.53
N ASP A 57 -2.18 16.33 -1.81
CA ASP A 57 -1.95 17.30 -2.88
C ASP A 57 -3.23 17.67 -3.64
N CYS A 58 -4.18 16.72 -3.78
CA CYS A 58 -5.42 16.94 -4.54
C CYS A 58 -6.71 16.59 -3.78
N GLY A 59 -6.61 16.13 -2.53
CA GLY A 59 -7.77 15.77 -1.71
C GLY A 59 -8.50 14.49 -2.15
N SER A 60 -8.04 13.81 -3.19
CA SER A 60 -8.71 12.59 -3.67
C SER A 60 -8.57 11.44 -2.67
N VAL A 61 -9.66 10.74 -2.38
CA VAL A 61 -9.63 9.50 -1.59
C VAL A 61 -9.05 8.37 -2.45
N PHE A 62 -7.93 7.79 -2.03
CA PHE A 62 -7.23 6.73 -2.78
C PHE A 62 -7.42 5.33 -2.20
N ALA A 63 -7.83 5.24 -0.95
CA ALA A 63 -8.04 3.99 -0.22
C ALA A 63 -9.15 4.15 0.81
N ARG A 64 -9.49 3.08 1.51
CA ARG A 64 -10.36 3.11 2.69
C ARG A 64 -9.74 2.29 3.83
N PRO A 65 -9.91 2.69 5.11
CA PRO A 65 -9.50 1.88 6.24
C PRO A 65 -10.16 0.49 6.21
N ALA A 66 -9.43 -0.54 6.59
CA ALA A 66 -9.94 -1.90 6.71
C ALA A 66 -9.13 -2.70 7.74
N ILE A 67 -9.75 -3.75 8.29
CA ILE A 67 -9.07 -4.79 9.06
C ILE A 67 -9.02 -6.06 8.21
N ILE A 68 -7.84 -6.60 7.96
CA ILE A 68 -7.64 -7.80 7.13
C ILE A 68 -6.82 -8.80 7.94
N LYS A 69 -7.44 -9.93 8.29
CA LYS A 69 -6.83 -10.97 9.15
C LYS A 69 -6.29 -10.36 10.47
N ASN A 70 -7.13 -9.61 11.17
CA ASN A 70 -6.82 -8.94 12.45
C ASN A 70 -5.65 -7.95 12.38
N ARG A 71 -5.40 -7.37 11.20
CA ARG A 71 -4.38 -6.34 11.02
C ARG A 71 -4.95 -5.15 10.28
N GLU A 72 -4.65 -3.96 10.76
CA GLU A 72 -5.04 -2.73 10.10
C GLU A 72 -4.36 -2.58 8.74
N ALA A 73 -5.14 -2.18 7.75
CA ALA A 73 -4.72 -1.92 6.40
C ALA A 73 -5.50 -0.76 5.79
N ASN A 74 -4.96 -0.18 4.73
CA ASN A 74 -5.69 0.66 3.79
C ASN A 74 -5.99 -0.19 2.55
N LYS A 75 -7.27 -0.43 2.26
CA LYS A 75 -7.71 -1.14 1.05
C LYS A 75 -7.78 -0.14 -0.09
N ILE A 76 -6.96 -0.33 -1.12
CA ILE A 76 -6.83 0.60 -2.23
C ILE A 76 -8.10 0.57 -3.08
N ILE A 77 -8.59 1.75 -3.46
CA ILE A 77 -9.68 1.88 -4.44
C ILE A 77 -9.08 1.68 -5.83
N ALA A 78 -9.68 0.81 -6.63
CA ALA A 78 -9.18 0.45 -7.95
C ALA A 78 -8.90 1.71 -8.81
N GLY A 79 -7.75 1.73 -9.48
CA GLY A 79 -7.35 2.84 -10.35
C GLY A 79 -6.99 4.15 -9.65
N ARG A 80 -6.94 4.22 -8.31
CA ARG A 80 -6.58 5.46 -7.59
C ARG A 80 -5.09 5.63 -7.33
N VAL A 81 -4.28 4.60 -7.51
CA VAL A 81 -2.83 4.67 -7.32
C VAL A 81 -2.08 3.91 -8.40
N PHE A 82 -0.83 4.30 -8.60
CA PHE A 82 0.19 3.49 -9.26
C PHE A 82 1.43 3.39 -8.37
N TRP A 83 2.34 2.46 -8.67
CA TRP A 83 3.57 2.29 -7.89
C TRP A 83 4.79 2.06 -8.78
N ARG A 84 5.94 2.47 -8.29
CA ARG A 84 7.26 2.25 -8.89
C ARG A 84 8.22 1.68 -7.84
#